data_AF-A0A975JC95-F1
#
_entry.id   AF-A0A975JC95-F1
#
_cell.length_a   1.000
_cell.length_b   1.000
_cell.length_c   1.000
_cell.angle_alpha   90.00
_cell.angle_beta   90.00
_cell.angle_gamma   90.00
#
_symmetry.space_group_name_H-M   'P 1'
#
loop_
_entity.id
_entity.type
_entity.pdbx_description
1 polymer ?
#
loop_
_entity_poly.entity_id
_entity_poly.type
_entity_poly.pdbx_seq_one_letter_code
_entity_poly.pdbx_strand_id
1 'polypeptide(L)'
;MGSLRRGVILALLPGPALAQSCADMRPGWTAGAEATAWTELIALSGTPASLVLLLASALVLRLRHQWGALIVTVLWSFWASFIAMAGPTQAAAEGCIGSPTLFIALVAAICTGMIIYTTGGKPRPSD
;
A
#
# COMPACT_ATOMS: atom_id res chain seq x y z
N MET A 1 -21.44 4.34 45.02
CA MET A 1 -21.54 4.94 43.67
C MET A 1 -20.28 4.64 42.84
N GLY A 2 -20.09 3.39 42.38
CA GLY A 2 -18.83 2.94 41.75
C GLY A 2 -18.97 2.03 40.53
N SER A 3 -20.18 1.80 40.01
CA SER A 3 -20.43 0.93 38.86
C SER A 3 -20.33 1.66 37.51
N LEU A 4 -20.66 2.96 37.47
CA LEU A 4 -20.70 3.75 36.23
C LEU A 4 -19.32 4.03 35.64
N ARG A 5 -18.27 4.19 36.48
CA ARG A 5 -16.88 4.35 36.00
C ARG A 5 -16.32 3.07 35.37
N ARG A 6 -16.80 1.89 35.79
CA ARG A 6 -16.32 0.60 35.26
C ARG A 6 -16.87 0.31 33.86
N GLY A 7 -18.10 0.73 33.57
CA GLY A 7 -18.70 0.65 32.24
C GLY A 7 -17.99 1.53 31.20
N VAL A 8 -17.53 2.71 31.60
CA VAL A 8 -16.78 3.62 30.71
C VAL A 8 -15.39 3.07 30.37
N ILE A 9 -14.72 2.39 31.32
CA ILE A 9 -13.43 1.73 31.05
C ILE A 9 -13.61 0.55 30.09
N LEU A 10 -14.72 -0.19 30.16
CA LEU A 10 -15.04 -1.28 29.21
C LEU A 10 -15.51 -0.79 27.83
N ALA A 11 -16.05 0.43 27.73
CA ALA A 11 -16.41 1.05 26.45
C ALA A 11 -15.21 1.64 25.70
N LEU A 12 -14.07 1.79 26.39
CA LEU A 12 -12.78 2.22 25.82
C LEU A 12 -11.90 1.03 25.40
N LEU A 13 -12.27 -0.21 25.74
CA LEU A 13 -11.69 -1.36 25.05
C LEU A 13 -12.32 -1.43 23.67
N PRO A 14 -11.53 -1.53 22.58
CA PRO A 14 -12.07 -1.81 21.26
C PRO A 14 -12.96 -3.05 21.39
N GLY A 15 -14.27 -2.86 21.18
CA GLY A 15 -15.27 -3.87 21.50
C GLY A 15 -15.07 -5.12 20.64
N PRO A 16 -15.50 -6.31 21.12
CA PRO A 16 -15.33 -7.58 20.41
C PRO A 16 -15.99 -7.60 19.01
N ALA A 17 -16.97 -6.72 18.77
CA ALA A 17 -17.60 -6.55 17.45
C ALA A 17 -16.63 -6.04 16.37
N LEU A 18 -15.53 -5.38 16.74
CA LEU A 18 -14.52 -4.80 15.84
C LEU A 18 -13.31 -5.73 15.67
N ALA A 19 -13.04 -6.59 16.66
CA ALA A 19 -12.02 -7.65 16.56
C ALA A 19 -12.41 -8.76 15.57
N GLN A 20 -13.71 -8.99 15.36
CA GLN A 20 -14.20 -9.99 14.40
C GLN A 20 -13.92 -9.60 12.94
N SER A 21 -14.09 -8.33 12.54
CA SER A 21 -13.84 -7.91 11.15
C SER A 21 -12.35 -7.94 10.78
N CYS A 22 -11.47 -7.59 11.71
CA CYS A 22 -10.02 -7.72 11.53
C CYS A 22 -9.56 -9.19 11.54
N ALA A 23 -10.19 -10.05 12.37
CA ALA A 23 -9.94 -11.49 12.35
C ALA A 23 -10.42 -12.15 11.04
N ASP A 24 -11.53 -11.67 10.47
CA ASP A 24 -12.06 -12.13 9.18
C ASP A 24 -11.18 -11.68 8.00
N MET A 25 -10.62 -10.46 8.05
CA MET A 25 -9.72 -9.94 7.02
C MET A 25 -8.28 -10.48 7.13
N ARG A 26 -7.83 -10.88 8.34
CA ARG A 26 -6.46 -11.30 8.61
C ARG A 26 -6.44 -12.48 9.60
N PRO A 27 -6.59 -13.73 9.11
CA PRO A 27 -6.57 -14.92 9.97
C PRO A 27 -5.18 -15.07 10.62
N GLY A 28 -5.08 -14.74 11.90
CA GLY A 28 -3.83 -14.73 12.68
C GLY A 28 -3.43 -13.38 13.29
N TRP A 29 -4.24 -12.33 13.12
CA TRP A 29 -4.03 -11.05 13.81
C TRP A 29 -4.26 -11.18 15.33
N THR A 30 -3.32 -10.66 16.13
CA THR A 30 -3.42 -10.61 17.59
C THR A 30 -3.99 -9.26 18.02
N ALA A 31 -5.02 -9.29 18.87
CA ALA A 31 -5.66 -8.07 19.36
C ALA A 31 -4.64 -7.16 20.06
N GLY A 32 -4.44 -5.96 19.53
CA GLY A 32 -3.49 -4.96 20.05
C GLY A 32 -2.15 -4.86 19.33
N ALA A 33 -1.89 -5.66 18.29
CA ALA A 33 -0.74 -5.48 17.42
C ALA A 33 -1.04 -4.46 16.31
N GLU A 34 -0.36 -3.30 16.33
CA GLU A 34 -0.45 -2.30 15.27
C GLU A 34 -0.02 -2.91 13.93
N ALA A 35 -0.83 -2.70 12.88
CA ALA A 35 -0.44 -3.09 11.53
C ALA A 35 0.75 -2.24 11.08
N THR A 36 1.93 -2.83 11.08
CA THR A 36 3.15 -2.12 10.67
C THR A 36 3.15 -1.89 9.16
N ALA A 37 3.72 -0.75 8.73
CA ALA A 37 3.82 -0.38 7.33
C ALA A 37 4.55 -1.43 6.46
N TRP A 38 5.41 -2.26 7.06
CA TRP A 38 6.07 -3.39 6.39
C TRP A 38 5.11 -4.53 6.07
N THR A 39 4.18 -4.84 6.96
CA THR A 39 3.21 -5.90 6.69
C THR A 39 2.21 -5.49 5.62
N GLU A 40 1.83 -4.21 5.61
CA GLU A 40 1.00 -3.65 4.53
C GLU A 40 1.73 -3.64 3.21
N LEU A 41 3.02 -3.28 3.20
CA LEU A 41 3.85 -3.34 2.00
C LEU A 41 3.87 -4.75 1.41
N ILE A 42 4.12 -5.76 2.23
CA ILE A 42 4.18 -7.16 1.78
C ILE A 42 2.82 -7.61 1.27
N ALA A 43 1.75 -7.36 2.02
CA ALA A 43 0.39 -7.72 1.62
C ALA A 43 -0.01 -7.06 0.29
N LEU A 44 0.22 -5.75 0.14
CA LEU A 44 -0.07 -5.01 -1.08
C LEU A 44 0.80 -5.49 -2.25
N SER A 45 2.09 -5.75 -2.02
CA SER A 45 2.98 -6.28 -3.06
C SER A 45 2.61 -7.69 -3.53
N GLY A 46 1.99 -8.50 -2.66
CA GLY A 46 1.49 -9.83 -2.98
C GLY A 46 0.15 -9.84 -3.71
N THR A 47 -0.51 -8.69 -3.88
CA THR A 47 -1.76 -8.63 -4.65
C THR A 47 -1.51 -8.99 -6.12
N PRO A 48 -2.43 -9.71 -6.78
CA PRO A 48 -2.25 -10.15 -8.16
C PRO A 48 -2.03 -8.97 -9.12
N ALA A 49 -2.69 -7.84 -8.90
CA ALA A 49 -2.48 -6.62 -9.67
C ALA A 49 -1.05 -6.05 -9.51
N SER A 50 -0.53 -5.99 -8.28
CA SER A 50 0.84 -5.51 -8.03
C SER A 50 1.89 -6.43 -8.63
N LEU A 51 1.69 -7.76 -8.58
CA LEU A 51 2.59 -8.72 -9.21
C LEU A 51 2.63 -8.54 -10.73
N VAL A 52 1.48 -8.35 -11.38
CA VAL A 52 1.41 -8.06 -12.82
C VAL A 52 2.14 -6.76 -13.15
N LEU A 53 1.96 -5.72 -12.34
CA LEU A 53 2.63 -4.43 -12.53
C LEU A 53 4.15 -4.51 -12.32
N LEU A 54 4.63 -5.29 -11.35
CA LEU A 54 6.05 -5.54 -11.14
C LEU A 54 6.68 -6.27 -12.33
N LEU A 55 6.02 -7.31 -12.84
CA LEU A 55 6.46 -8.02 -14.05
C LEU A 55 6.48 -7.11 -15.27
N ALA A 56 5.45 -6.29 -15.46
CA ALA A 56 5.39 -5.32 -16.54
C ALA A 56 6.52 -4.27 -16.42
N SER A 57 6.81 -3.79 -15.20
CA SER A 57 7.93 -2.87 -14.93
C SER A 57 9.27 -3.51 -15.31
N ALA A 58 9.51 -4.76 -14.90
CA ALA A 58 10.72 -5.49 -15.26
C ALA A 58 10.86 -5.70 -16.78
N LEU A 59 9.75 -6.01 -17.47
CA LEU A 59 9.73 -6.20 -18.91
C LEU A 59 10.03 -4.88 -19.65
N VAL A 60 9.42 -3.78 -19.24
CA VAL A 60 9.66 -2.45 -19.80
C VAL A 60 11.11 -2.03 -19.61
N LEU A 61 11.67 -2.26 -18.43
CA LEU A 61 13.09 -2.01 -18.16
C LEU A 61 13.98 -2.87 -19.08
N ARG A 62 13.69 -4.16 -19.22
CA ARG A 62 14.47 -5.06 -20.08
C ARG A 62 14.44 -4.66 -21.56
N LEU A 63 13.28 -4.22 -22.05
CA LEU A 63 13.09 -3.81 -23.45
C LEU A 63 13.46 -2.34 -23.71
N ARG A 64 13.76 -1.56 -22.66
CA ARG A 64 13.96 -0.10 -22.71
C ARG A 64 12.86 0.64 -23.49
N HIS A 65 11.62 0.15 -23.41
CA HIS A 65 10.52 0.66 -24.22
C HIS A 65 9.91 1.93 -23.61
N GLN A 66 10.17 3.09 -24.22
CA GLN A 66 9.76 4.40 -23.67
C GLN A 66 8.24 4.54 -23.47
N TRP A 67 7.45 4.16 -24.47
CA TRP A 67 5.99 4.16 -24.37
C TRP A 67 5.47 3.15 -23.34
N GLY A 68 6.21 2.05 -23.15
CA GLY A 68 5.89 1.04 -22.15
C GLY A 68 6.04 1.60 -20.74
N ALA A 69 7.10 2.39 -20.50
CA ALA A 69 7.31 3.06 -19.22
C ALA A 69 6.17 4.03 -18.90
N LEU A 70 5.72 4.83 -19.88
CA LEU A 70 4.58 5.72 -19.68
C LEU A 70 3.32 4.95 -19.28
N ILE A 71 2.95 3.91 -20.04
CA ILE A 71 1.76 3.09 -19.73
C ILE A 71 1.86 2.48 -18.33
N VAL A 72 3.01 1.89 -17.98
CA VAL A 72 3.20 1.24 -16.69
C VAL A 72 3.20 2.24 -15.54
N THR A 73 3.78 3.44 -15.70
CA THR A 73 3.71 4.50 -14.67
C THR A 73 2.30 5.00 -14.43
N VAL A 74 1.49 5.16 -15.48
CA VAL A 74 0.07 5.53 -15.36
C VAL A 74 -0.70 4.43 -14.64
N LEU A 75 -0.45 3.17 -14.98
CA LEU A 75 -1.12 2.03 -14.37
C LEU A 75 -0.76 1.87 -12.88
N TRP A 76 0.51 2.09 -12.51
CA TRP A 76 0.96 2.19 -11.12
C TRP A 76 0.29 3.34 -10.36
N SER A 77 0.19 4.51 -10.99
CA SER A 77 -0.43 5.70 -10.37
C SER A 77 -1.92 5.48 -10.13
N PHE A 78 -2.61 4.89 -11.10
CA PHE A 78 -4.02 4.52 -10.98
C PHE A 78 -4.22 3.50 -9.85
N TRP A 79 -3.40 2.45 -9.81
CA TRP A 79 -3.45 1.43 -8.76
C TRP A 79 -3.18 2.00 -7.36
N ALA A 80 -2.17 2.86 -7.22
CA ALA A 80 -1.86 3.54 -5.96
C ALA A 80 -3.02 4.45 -5.49
N SER A 81 -3.64 5.17 -6.43
CA SER A 81 -4.80 6.02 -6.16
C SER A 81 -6.01 5.20 -5.73
N PHE A 82 -6.26 4.07 -6.40
CA PHE A 82 -7.30 3.14 -6.03
C PHE A 82 -7.11 2.59 -4.62
N ILE A 83 -5.89 2.17 -4.25
CA ILE A 83 -5.57 1.71 -2.88
C ILE A 83 -5.79 2.82 -1.86
N ALA A 84 -5.35 4.05 -2.16
CA ALA A 84 -5.50 5.19 -1.26
C ALA A 84 -6.97 5.56 -1.01
N MET A 85 -7.83 5.37 -2.02
CA MET A 85 -9.27 5.67 -1.92
C MET A 85 -10.11 4.51 -1.38
N ALA A 86 -9.68 3.26 -1.60
CA ALA A 86 -10.42 2.06 -1.21
C ALA A 86 -10.24 1.65 0.26
N GLY A 87 -9.31 2.28 0.98
CA GLY A 87 -9.10 2.03 2.41
C GLY A 87 -10.31 2.47 3.25
N PRO A 88 -10.95 1.57 4.04
CA PRO A 88 -12.03 1.97 4.93
C PRO A 88 -11.51 2.97 5.98
N THR A 89 -11.98 4.22 5.87
CA THR A 89 -11.55 5.36 6.71
C THR A 89 -11.77 5.12 8.20
N GLN A 90 -12.73 4.25 8.54
CA GLN A 90 -13.04 3.84 9.91
C GLN A 90 -12.04 2.81 10.47
N ALA A 91 -11.49 1.91 9.63
CA ALA A 91 -10.49 0.92 10.07
C ALA A 91 -9.07 1.51 10.22
N ALA A 92 -8.78 2.60 9.51
CA ALA A 92 -7.56 3.37 9.66
C ALA A 92 -7.52 4.19 10.97
N ALA A 93 -8.68 4.57 11.51
CA ALA A 93 -8.79 5.28 12.79
C ALA A 93 -8.43 4.40 14.00
N GLU A 94 -8.45 3.07 13.83
CA GLU A 94 -8.25 2.08 14.90
C GLU A 94 -6.91 1.34 14.81
N GLY A 95 -6.05 1.67 13.83
CA GLY A 95 -4.72 1.08 13.67
C GLY A 95 -4.68 -0.36 13.12
N CYS A 96 -5.82 -0.88 12.65
CA CYS A 96 -5.92 -2.23 12.08
C CYS A 96 -5.44 -2.31 10.62
N ILE A 97 -5.48 -1.18 9.89
CA ILE A 97 -4.86 -1.01 8.57
C ILE A 97 -3.70 -0.03 8.73
N GLY A 98 -2.48 -0.51 8.47
CA GLY A 98 -1.30 0.34 8.51
C GLY A 98 -1.30 1.35 7.36
N SER A 99 -0.53 2.44 7.50
CA SER A 99 -0.45 3.42 6.43
C SER A 99 0.19 2.79 5.16
N PRO A 100 -0.44 2.89 3.97
CA PRO A 100 0.11 2.36 2.71
C PRO A 100 1.31 3.19 2.18
N THR A 101 1.85 4.10 3.01
CA THR A 101 2.91 5.06 2.68
C THR A 101 4.18 4.38 2.18
N LEU A 102 4.62 3.27 2.79
CA LEU A 102 5.79 2.53 2.31
C LEU A 102 5.58 1.92 0.93
N PHE A 103 4.37 1.43 0.63
CA PHE A 103 4.04 0.91 -0.70
C PHE A 103 4.03 2.02 -1.73
N ILE A 104 3.39 3.16 -1.43
CA ILE A 104 3.36 4.32 -2.34
C ILE A 104 4.78 4.85 -2.58
N ALA A 105 5.62 4.93 -1.55
CA ALA A 105 7.02 5.34 -1.68
C ALA A 105 7.82 4.37 -2.58
N LEU A 106 7.61 3.06 -2.44
CA LEU A 106 8.20 2.05 -3.32
C LEU A 106 7.75 2.24 -4.78
N VAL A 107 6.44 2.41 -5.00
CA VAL A 107 5.88 2.64 -6.33
C VAL A 107 6.48 3.89 -6.97
N ALA A 108 6.56 4.99 -6.22
CA ALA A 108 7.20 6.23 -6.68
C ALA A 108 8.66 5.99 -7.11
N ALA A 109 9.43 5.26 -6.30
CA ALA A 109 10.82 4.91 -6.63
C ALA A 109 10.92 4.06 -7.91
N ILE A 110 10.04 3.07 -8.09
CA ILE A 110 9.99 2.24 -9.31
C ILE A 110 9.68 3.11 -10.54
N CYS A 111 8.68 3.99 -10.45
CA CYS A 111 8.32 4.91 -11.52
C CYS A 111 9.48 5.84 -11.90
N THR A 112 10.12 6.49 -10.93
CA THR A 112 11.29 7.34 -11.17
C THR A 112 12.44 6.56 -11.80
N GLY A 113 12.73 5.36 -11.29
CA GLY A 113 13.77 4.48 -11.84
C GLY A 113 13.52 4.10 -13.30
N MET A 114 12.28 3.75 -13.65
CA MET A 114 11.91 3.45 -15.05
C MET A 114 12.10 4.65 -15.98
N ILE A 115 11.72 5.86 -15.54
CA ILE A 115 11.87 7.07 -16.36
C ILE A 115 13.36 7.35 -16.60
N ILE A 116 14.17 7.38 -15.54
CA ILE A 116 15.61 7.63 -15.66
C ILE A 116 16.28 6.57 -16.56
N TYR A 117 15.94 5.29 -16.37
CA TYR A 117 16.56 4.20 -17.12
C TYR A 117 16.19 4.17 -18.61
N THR A 118 14.96 4.58 -18.96
CA THR A 118 14.48 4.59 -20.36
C THR A 118 14.79 5.89 -21.10
N THR A 119 15.12 6.97 -20.38
CA THR A 119 15.47 8.28 -20.98
C THR A 119 16.97 8.58 -20.95
N GLY A 120 17.72 8.01 -20.00
CA GLY A 120 19.14 8.31 -19.76
C GLY A 120 20.14 7.86 -20.83
N GLY A 121 19.68 7.25 -21.93
CA GLY A 121 20.52 6.78 -23.03
C GLY A 121 20.80 7.79 -24.14
N LYS A 122 20.18 8.98 -24.13
CA LYS A 122 20.36 9.99 -25.19
C LYS A 122 21.46 10.99 -24.79
N PRO A 123 22.62 11.04 -25.49
CA PRO A 123 23.61 12.09 -25.26
C PRO A 123 22.98 13.46 -25.50
N ARG A 124 23.23 14.42 -24.61
CA ARG A 124 22.86 15.82 -24.85
C ARG A 124 23.66 16.33 -26.06
N PRO A 125 23.04 16.96 -27.08
CA PRO A 125 23.79 17.70 -28.07
C PRO A 125 24.54 18.82 -27.34
N SER A 126 25.86 18.79 -27.43
CA SER A 126 26.72 19.90 -27.03
C SER A 126 26.55 21.01 -28.07
N ASP A 127 25.95 22.12 -27.66
CA ASP A 127 25.98 23.40 -28.38
C ASP A 127 27.41 23.96 -28.45
#